data_AF-A0A7L4P9Y9-F1
#
_entry.id   AF-A0A7L4P9Y9-F1
#
_cell.length_a   1.000
_cell.length_b   1.000
_cell.length_c   1.000
_cell.angle_alpha   90.00
_cell.angle_beta   90.00
_cell.angle_gamma   90.00
#
_symmetry.space_group_name_H-M   'P 1'
#
loop_
_entity.id
_entity.type
_entity.pdbx_description
1 polymer ?
#
loop_
_entity_poly.entity_id
_entity_poly.type
_entity_poly.pdbx_seq_one_letter_code
_entity_poly.pdbx_strand_id
1 'polypeptide(L)'
;MNLRFNLSDFKSVLKTVYLGMQKIVSEARGSCVSFTPRKVLEFGGVDTTAPVALTLVKHILEKLVEAGYLQRDDSRARTRYILCRYSPLWEKLRNKEAEALQLMEVATAE
;
A
#
# COMPACT_ATOMS: atom_id res chain seq x y z
N MET A 1 -10.97 -1.52 -16.42
CA MET A 1 -9.58 -1.38 -16.93
C MET A 1 -8.76 -2.54 -16.38
N ASN A 2 -8.31 -3.45 -17.24
CA ASN A 2 -7.34 -4.49 -16.86
C ASN A 2 -5.96 -3.85 -16.80
N LEU A 3 -5.55 -3.37 -15.63
CA LEU A 3 -4.15 -2.99 -15.39
C LEU A 3 -3.32 -4.27 -15.46
N ARG A 4 -2.55 -4.46 -16.52
CA ARG A 4 -1.52 -5.51 -16.57
C ARG A 4 -0.49 -5.17 -15.50
N PHE A 5 -0.42 -5.98 -14.45
CA PHE A 5 0.61 -5.84 -13.42
C PHE A 5 1.97 -6.16 -14.04
N ASN A 6 2.80 -5.13 -14.22
CA ASN A 6 4.14 -5.25 -14.76
C ASN A 6 5.17 -5.12 -13.65
N LEU A 7 5.80 -6.24 -13.30
CA LEU A 7 6.82 -6.33 -12.25
C LEU A 7 8.13 -5.61 -12.59
N SER A 8 8.40 -5.38 -13.88
CA SER A 8 9.59 -4.65 -14.35
C SER A 8 9.42 -3.14 -14.34
N ASP A 9 8.19 -2.65 -14.18
CA ASP A 9 7.87 -1.23 -14.08
C ASP A 9 7.44 -0.89 -12.67
N PHE A 10 8.36 -0.29 -11.90
CA PHE A 10 8.12 0.09 -10.52
C PHE A 10 6.92 1.04 -10.36
N LYS A 11 6.67 1.94 -11.33
CA LYS A 11 5.52 2.86 -11.27
C LYS A 11 4.20 2.10 -11.37
N SER A 12 4.13 1.07 -12.23
CA SER A 12 2.97 0.18 -12.30
C SER A 12 2.73 -0.54 -10.97
N VAL A 13 3.80 -1.04 -10.33
CA VAL A 13 3.70 -1.68 -9.01
C VAL A 13 3.22 -0.70 -7.95
N LEU A 14 3.80 0.51 -7.90
CA LEU A 14 3.41 1.56 -6.96
C LEU A 14 1.94 1.94 -7.11
N LYS A 15 1.47 2.08 -8.36
CA LYS A 15 0.06 2.36 -8.65
C LYS A 15 -0.86 1.22 -8.18
N THR A 16 -0.45 -0.04 -8.33
CA THR A 16 -1.19 -1.18 -7.77
C THR A 16 -1.26 -1.11 -6.24
N VAL A 17 -0.15 -0.80 -5.56
CA VAL A 17 -0.13 -0.65 -4.10
C VAL A 17 -1.06 0.48 -3.67
N TYR A 18 -1.01 1.64 -4.34
CA TYR A 18 -1.89 2.76 -4.10
C TYR A 18 -3.37 2.37 -4.22
N LEU A 19 -3.76 1.69 -5.31
CA LEU A 19 -5.14 1.25 -5.51
C LEU A 19 -5.58 0.24 -4.43
N GLY A 20 -4.69 -0.68 -4.05
CA GLY A 20 -4.96 -1.65 -3.00
C GLY A 20 -5.18 -0.97 -1.64
N MET A 21 -4.29 -0.07 -1.25
CA MET A 21 -4.41 0.70 -0.01
C MET A 21 -5.65 1.60 -0.03
N GLN A 22 -5.92 2.30 -1.14
CA GLN A 22 -7.11 3.13 -1.30
C GLN A 22 -8.37 2.31 -1.09
N LYS A 23 -8.48 1.13 -1.70
CA LYS A 23 -9.64 0.26 -1.55
C LYS A 23 -9.81 -0.17 -0.09
N ILE A 24 -8.75 -0.65 0.56
CA ILE A 24 -8.75 -1.05 1.98
C ILE A 24 -9.22 0.09 2.89
N VAL A 25 -8.70 1.31 2.69
CA VAL A 25 -9.05 2.48 3.51
C VAL A 25 -10.48 2.95 3.23
N SER A 26 -10.91 2.97 1.97
CA SER A 26 -12.26 3.41 1.59
C SER A 26 -13.37 2.50 2.11
N GLU A 27 -13.08 1.20 2.29
CA GLU A 27 -14.01 0.21 2.83
C GLU A 27 -13.94 0.13 4.37
N ALA A 28 -13.01 0.86 5.01
CA ALA A 28 -12.80 0.81 6.45
C ALA A 28 -13.93 1.52 7.21
N ARG A 29 -14.60 0.76 8.10
CA ARG A 29 -15.59 1.33 9.03
C ARG A 29 -14.97 2.11 10.19
N GLY A 30 -13.70 1.81 10.51
CA GLY A 30 -12.97 2.43 11.62
C GLY A 30 -12.03 3.57 11.19
N SER A 31 -11.19 3.98 12.14
CA SER A 31 -10.14 5.00 11.99
C SER A 31 -8.74 4.44 11.75
N CYS A 32 -8.61 3.11 11.71
CA CYS A 32 -7.37 2.39 11.46
C CYS A 32 -7.65 1.12 10.66
N VAL A 33 -6.69 0.72 9.83
CA VAL A 33 -6.66 -0.56 9.12
C VAL A 33 -5.33 -1.25 9.37
N SER A 34 -5.36 -2.58 9.39
CA SER A 34 -4.16 -3.43 9.46
C SER A 34 -4.20 -4.42 8.30
N PHE A 35 -3.12 -4.48 7.53
CA PHE A 35 -3.06 -5.30 6.31
C PHE A 35 -1.69 -5.92 6.07
N THR A 36 -1.64 -6.95 5.25
CA THR A 36 -0.39 -7.61 4.80
C THR A 36 -0.06 -7.19 3.37
N PRO A 37 1.19 -7.35 2.90
CA PRO A 37 1.55 -7.09 1.50
C PRO A 37 0.65 -7.86 0.52
N ARG A 38 0.32 -9.11 0.83
CA ARG A 38 -0.59 -9.92 0.02
C ARG A 38 -1.98 -9.30 -0.07
N LYS A 39 -2.51 -8.78 1.05
CA LYS A 39 -3.84 -8.16 1.07
C LYS A 39 -3.89 -6.91 0.21
N VAL A 40 -2.81 -6.13 0.19
CA VAL A 40 -2.68 -4.95 -0.66
C VAL A 40 -2.69 -5.34 -2.14
N LEU A 41 -1.93 -6.36 -2.56
CA LEU A 41 -1.96 -6.87 -3.94
C LEU A 41 -3.35 -7.34 -4.37
N GLU A 42 -4.00 -8.16 -3.53
CA GLU A 42 -5.36 -8.66 -3.78
C GLU A 42 -6.35 -7.50 -4.01
N PHE A 43 -6.29 -6.47 -3.16
CA PHE A 43 -7.16 -5.30 -3.25
C PHE A 43 -6.80 -4.38 -4.42
N GLY A 44 -5.53 -4.39 -4.84
CA GLY A 44 -5.05 -3.75 -6.07
C GLY A 44 -5.46 -4.47 -7.35
N GLY A 45 -6.23 -5.56 -7.26
CA GLY A 45 -6.73 -6.33 -8.40
C GLY A 45 -5.70 -7.28 -9.00
N VAL A 46 -4.63 -7.60 -8.25
CA VAL A 46 -3.56 -8.49 -8.70
C VAL A 46 -3.64 -9.80 -7.94
N ASP A 47 -4.02 -10.86 -8.66
CA ASP A 47 -3.92 -12.23 -8.18
C ASP A 47 -2.65 -12.86 -8.76
N THR A 48 -1.57 -12.88 -7.96
CA THR A 48 -0.30 -13.47 -8.35
C THR A 48 0.33 -14.21 -7.17
N THR A 49 1.01 -15.31 -7.47
CA THR A 49 1.83 -16.06 -6.51
C THR A 49 3.32 -15.74 -6.65
N ALA A 50 3.70 -14.84 -7.56
CA ALA A 50 5.10 -14.49 -7.82
C ALA A 50 5.76 -13.89 -6.56
N PRO A 51 6.80 -14.52 -5.99
CA PRO A 51 7.44 -14.02 -4.76
C PRO A 51 7.99 -12.59 -4.90
N VAL A 52 8.50 -12.25 -6.09
CA VAL A 52 9.01 -10.91 -6.40
C VAL A 52 7.93 -9.83 -6.26
N ALA A 53 6.65 -10.13 -6.56
CA ALA A 53 5.55 -9.18 -6.38
C ALA A 53 5.39 -8.79 -4.91
N LEU A 54 5.41 -9.79 -4.02
CA LEU A 54 5.30 -9.59 -2.59
C LEU A 54 6.52 -8.83 -2.04
N THR A 55 7.72 -9.10 -2.56
CA THR A 55 8.94 -8.37 -2.19
C THR A 55 8.85 -6.89 -2.57
N LEU A 56 8.39 -6.56 -3.78
CA LEU A 56 8.24 -5.17 -4.21
C LEU A 56 7.17 -4.42 -3.42
N VAL A 57 6.02 -5.05 -3.17
CA VAL A 57 4.99 -4.44 -2.31
C VAL A 57 5.50 -4.26 -0.90
N LYS A 58 6.20 -5.25 -0.33
CA LYS A 58 6.83 -5.11 0.99
C LYS A 58 7.80 -3.92 1.00
N HIS A 59 8.67 -3.81 0.00
CA HIS A 59 9.61 -2.70 -0.11
C HIS A 59 8.91 -1.33 -0.10
N ILE A 60 7.84 -1.16 -0.89
CA ILE A 60 7.05 0.08 -0.88
C ILE A 60 6.46 0.35 0.51
N LEU A 61 5.88 -0.67 1.16
CA LEU A 61 5.28 -0.49 2.48
C LEU A 61 6.32 -0.14 3.56
N GLU A 62 7.53 -0.71 3.51
CA GLU A 62 8.61 -0.32 4.42
C GLU A 62 9.05 1.13 4.17
N LYS A 63 9.15 1.59 2.91
CA LYS A 63 9.44 3.00 2.59
C LYS A 63 8.40 3.96 3.17
N LEU A 64 7.12 3.56 3.15
CA LEU A 64 6.06 4.33 3.79
C LEU A 64 6.13 4.29 5.33
N VAL A 65 6.68 3.22 5.92
CA VAL A 65 6.99 3.18 7.36
C VAL A 65 8.15 4.12 7.69
N GLU A 66 9.23 4.09 6.91
CA GLU A 66 10.39 4.98 7.05
C GLU A 66 9.98 6.46 6.95
N ALA A 67 9.07 6.79 6.03
CA ALA A 67 8.50 8.13 5.89
C ALA A 67 7.45 8.51 6.97
N GLY A 68 7.14 7.61 7.91
CA GLY A 68 6.19 7.85 9.00
C GLY A 68 4.70 7.81 8.60
N TYR A 69 4.37 7.36 7.39
CA TYR A 69 2.98 7.22 6.93
C TYR A 69 2.30 5.96 7.45
N LEU A 70 3.07 4.91 7.72
CA LEU A 70 2.61 3.61 8.21
C LEU A 70 3.35 3.23 9.49
N GLN A 71 2.76 2.31 10.25
CA GLN A 71 3.45 1.60 11.33
C GLN A 71 3.63 0.13 10.93
N ARG A 72 4.78 -0.45 11.28
CA ARG A 72 5.02 -1.89 11.16
C ARG A 72 4.63 -2.60 12.44
N ASP A 73 3.89 -3.70 12.33
CA ASP A 73 3.62 -4.65 13.40
C ASP A 73 4.18 -6.02 13.02
N ASP A 74 5.32 -6.35 13.61
CA ASP A 74 6.03 -7.63 13.48
C ASP A 74 6.00 -8.44 14.79
N SER A 75 5.14 -8.08 15.74
CA SER A 75 4.98 -8.77 17.04
C SER A 75 4.46 -10.20 16.93
N ARG A 76 4.02 -10.62 15.74
CA ARG A 76 3.46 -11.95 15.44
C ARG A 76 4.19 -12.56 14.25
N ALA A 77 3.94 -13.86 14.00
CA ALA A 77 4.54 -14.62 12.90
C ALA A 77 4.34 -14.03 11.49
N ARG A 78 3.41 -13.09 11.29
CA ARG A 78 3.20 -12.39 10.01
C ARG A 78 3.26 -10.88 10.24
N THR A 79 4.20 -10.22 9.55
CA THR A 79 4.29 -8.76 9.50
C THR A 79 3.01 -8.17 8.93
N ARG A 80 2.47 -7.17 9.63
CA ARG A 80 1.37 -6.33 9.19
C ARG A 80 1.83 -4.88 9.15
N TYR A 81 1.12 -4.11 8.36
CA TYR A 81 1.26 -2.65 8.29
C TYR A 81 -0.04 -2.04 8.75
N ILE A 82 0.08 -0.99 9.55
CA ILE A 82 -1.03 -0.29 10.16
C ILE A 82 -1.05 1.13 9.60
N LEU A 83 -2.22 1.53 9.10
CA LEU A 83 -2.50 2.88 8.64
C LEU A 83 -3.69 3.40 9.43
N CYS A 84 -3.56 4.59 10.02
CA CYS A 84 -4.57 5.21 10.86
C CYS A 84 -4.83 6.66 10.45
N ARG A 85 -5.95 7.22 10.92
CA ARG A 85 -6.42 8.59 10.62
C ARG A 85 -5.46 9.73 10.93
N TYR A 86 -4.45 9.50 11.77
CA TYR A 86 -3.43 10.50 12.08
C TYR A 86 -2.33 10.58 11.00
N SER A 87 -2.24 9.59 10.11
CA SER A 87 -1.34 9.63 8.97
C SER A 87 -1.90 10.60 7.92
N PRO A 88 -1.08 11.49 7.34
CA PRO A 88 -1.53 12.37 6.26
C PRO A 88 -1.95 11.59 5.00
N LEU A 89 -1.56 10.32 4.90
CA LEU A 89 -1.98 9.44 3.81
C LEU A 89 -3.44 8.96 3.94
N TRP A 90 -4.00 8.94 5.16
CA TRP A 90 -5.32 8.36 5.43
C TRP A 90 -6.45 9.10 4.71
N GLU A 91 -6.61 10.41 4.96
CA GLU A 91 -7.70 11.19 4.38
C GLU A 91 -7.61 11.20 2.86
N LYS A 92 -6.40 11.31 2.33
CA LYS A 92 -6.15 11.30 0.88
C LYS A 92 -6.58 10.00 0.22
N LEU A 93 -6.22 8.86 0.82
CA LEU A 93 -6.68 7.56 0.35
C LEU A 93 -8.19 7.41 0.49
N ARG A 94 -8.76 7.84 1.62
CA ARG A 94 -10.19 7.72 1.91
C ARG A 94 -11.05 8.52 0.93
N ASN A 95 -10.61 9.73 0.59
CA ASN A 95 -11.30 10.64 -0.32
C ASN A 95 -10.93 10.43 -1.80
N LYS A 96 -10.03 9.47 -2.08
CA LYS A 96 -9.51 9.16 -3.42
C LYS A 96 -8.79 10.34 -4.10
N GLU A 97 -8.10 11.13 -3.30
CA GLU A 97 -7.26 12.24 -3.73
C GLU A 97 -6.01 11.72 -4.47
N ALA A 98 -5.66 12.36 -5.59
CA ALA A 98 -4.48 11.98 -6.38
C ALA A 98 -3.16 12.24 -5.62
N GLU A 99 -3.21 13.18 -4.67
CA GLU A 99 -2.13 13.55 -3.75
C GLU A 99 -1.63 12.36 -2.92
N ALA A 100 -2.48 11.36 -2.65
CA ALA A 100 -2.03 10.14 -1.98
C ALA A 100 -0.96 9.40 -2.79
N LEU A 101 -1.13 9.29 -4.12
CA LEU A 101 -0.15 8.65 -4.98
C LEU A 101 1.15 9.47 -5.02
N GLN A 102 1.05 10.80 -5.07
CA GLN A 102 2.22 11.68 -5.05
C GLN A 102 3.03 11.53 -3.76
N LEU A 103 2.38 11.45 -2.60
CA LEU A 103 3.09 11.20 -1.32
C LEU A 103 3.83 9.86 -1.33
N MET A 104 3.21 8.83 -1.91
CA MET A 104 3.84 7.51 -2.04
C MET A 104 5.01 7.52 -3.04
N GLU A 105 4.90 8.24 -4.14
CA GLU A 105 5.98 8.44 -5.11
C GLU A 105 7.19 9.13 -4.46
N VAL A 106 6.96 10.20 -3.70
CA VAL A 106 8.03 10.92 -2.98
C VAL A 106 8.71 10.01 -1.96
N ALA A 107 7.95 9.25 -1.17
CA ALA A 107 8.52 8.33 -0.17
C ALA A 107 9.32 7.16 -0.77
N THR A 108 9.11 6.84 -2.05
CA THR A 108 9.72 5.68 -2.72
C THR A 108 10.77 6.08 -3.74
N ALA A 109 11.10 7.37 -3.84
CA ALA A 109 12.07 7.90 -4.80
C ALA A 109 13.55 7.63 -4.43
N GLU A 110 13.80 7.13 -3.20
CA GLU A 110 15.14 6.84 -2.65
C GLU A 110 15.43 5.35 -2.47
#